data_AF-A0AAU7IIQ5-F1
#
_entry.id   AF-A0AAU7IIQ5-F1
#
_cell.length_a   1.000
_cell.length_b   1.000
_cell.length_c   1.000
_cell.angle_alpha   90.00
_cell.angle_beta   90.00
_cell.angle_gamma   90.00
#
_symmetry.space_group_name_H-M   'P 1'
#
loop_
_entity.id
_entity.type
_entity.pdbx_description
1 polymer ?
#
loop_
_entity_poly.entity_id
_entity_poly.type
_entity_poly.pdbx_seq_one_letter_code
_entity_poly.pdbx_strand_id
1 'polypeptide(L)'
;MCTFFKRIFSASLCTLSLFTFPIMAQQISPGGIIHFRGAIVEAPCDVNTQQQQIELSCMRNGTTRNSLYNHQQVTAAPQNVQQIATVKMHYLNEQKNMAILNIEYK
;
A
#
# COMPACT_ATOMS: atom_id res chain seq x y z
N MET A 1 -71.08 -5.27 -42.70
CA MET A 1 -69.68 -5.76 -42.62
C MET A 1 -68.74 -4.85 -41.79
N CYS A 2 -68.90 -3.52 -41.81
CA CYS A 2 -67.92 -2.59 -41.24
C CYS A 2 -67.87 -2.48 -39.69
N THR A 3 -68.95 -2.80 -38.98
CA THR A 3 -69.02 -2.69 -37.50
C THR A 3 -68.35 -3.87 -36.78
N PHE A 4 -68.33 -5.05 -37.39
CA PHE A 4 -67.75 -6.27 -36.82
C PHE A 4 -66.22 -6.24 -36.87
N PHE A 5 -65.65 -5.81 -38.00
CA PHE A 5 -64.21 -5.66 -38.18
C PHE A 5 -63.61 -4.61 -37.23
N LYS A 6 -64.34 -3.51 -36.98
CA LYS A 6 -63.94 -2.46 -36.03
C LYS A 6 -63.95 -2.93 -34.58
N ARG A 7 -64.89 -3.82 -34.20
CA ARG A 7 -64.94 -4.46 -32.87
C ARG A 7 -63.80 -5.46 -32.67
N ILE A 8 -63.47 -6.25 -33.69
CA ILE A 8 -62.34 -7.19 -33.64
C ILE A 8 -61.01 -6.43 -33.52
N PHE A 9 -60.84 -5.37 -34.30
CA PHE A 9 -59.63 -4.55 -34.25
C PHE A 9 -59.47 -3.83 -32.90
N SER A 10 -60.57 -3.31 -32.34
CA SER A 10 -60.59 -2.70 -31.00
C SER A 10 -60.30 -3.72 -29.89
N ALA A 11 -60.84 -4.93 -29.96
CA ALA A 11 -60.60 -5.98 -28.97
C ALA A 11 -59.16 -6.54 -29.06
N SER A 12 -58.60 -6.63 -30.27
CA SER A 12 -57.21 -7.01 -30.50
C SER A 12 -56.23 -5.95 -29.98
N LEU A 13 -56.56 -4.67 -30.10
CA LEU A 13 -55.73 -3.58 -29.59
C LEU A 13 -55.73 -3.52 -28.05
N CYS A 14 -56.87 -3.81 -27.40
CA CYS A 14 -56.97 -3.89 -25.94
C CYS A 14 -56.29 -5.12 -25.33
N THR A 15 -56.17 -6.21 -26.09
CA THR A 15 -55.46 -7.42 -25.60
C THR A 15 -53.95 -7.25 -25.70
N LEU A 16 -53.44 -6.49 -26.68
CA LEU A 16 -52.01 -6.21 -26.81
C LEU A 16 -51.45 -5.30 -25.70
N SER A 17 -52.25 -4.39 -25.14
CA SER A 17 -51.81 -3.50 -24.04
C SER A 17 -51.58 -4.22 -22.71
N LEU A 18 -52.03 -5.48 -22.58
CA LEU A 18 -51.82 -6.30 -21.39
C LEU A 18 -50.54 -7.14 -21.45
N PHE A 19 -49.84 -7.15 -22.59
CA PHE A 19 -48.56 -7.86 -22.78
C PHE A 19 -47.35 -6.95 -22.54
N THR A 20 -47.36 -6.15 -21.46
CA THR A 20 -46.15 -5.49 -20.99
C THR A 20 -45.26 -6.51 -20.27
N PHE A 21 -44.12 -6.86 -20.85
CA PHE A 21 -43.11 -7.66 -20.17
C PHE A 21 -42.56 -6.89 -18.96
N PRO A 22 -42.51 -7.48 -17.75
CA PRO A 22 -41.87 -6.81 -16.63
C PRO A 22 -40.36 -6.69 -16.91
N ILE A 23 -39.85 -5.46 -16.88
CA ILE A 23 -38.41 -5.22 -16.85
C ILE A 23 -37.94 -5.63 -15.45
N MET A 24 -37.34 -6.80 -15.33
CA MET A 24 -36.72 -7.26 -14.08
C MET A 24 -35.45 -6.43 -13.84
N ALA A 25 -35.46 -5.56 -12.84
CA ALA A 25 -34.23 -4.92 -12.36
C ALA A 25 -33.28 -6.01 -11.84
N GLN A 26 -32.00 -5.96 -12.22
CA GLN A 26 -30.99 -6.88 -11.69
C GLN A 26 -30.96 -6.76 -10.16
N GLN A 27 -31.28 -7.85 -9.47
CA GLN A 27 -31.12 -7.95 -8.02
C GLN A 27 -29.68 -7.65 -7.65
N ILE A 28 -29.48 -6.69 -6.75
CA ILE A 28 -28.18 -6.42 -6.13
C ILE A 28 -27.79 -7.70 -5.40
N SER A 29 -26.80 -8.41 -5.94
CA SER A 29 -26.25 -9.61 -5.30
C SER A 29 -25.68 -9.23 -3.93
N PRO A 30 -25.88 -10.05 -2.88
CA PRO A 30 -25.21 -9.84 -1.61
C PRO A 30 -23.70 -9.70 -1.84
N GLY A 31 -23.12 -8.59 -1.40
CA GLY A 31 -21.69 -8.33 -1.56
C GLY A 31 -20.81 -9.36 -0.84
N GLY A 32 -19.53 -9.38 -1.19
CA GLY A 32 -18.52 -10.21 -0.54
C GLY A 32 -17.83 -9.53 0.65
N ILE A 33 -16.97 -10.28 1.35
CA ILE A 33 -16.15 -9.78 2.47
C ILE A 33 -14.75 -9.42 1.95
N ILE A 34 -14.28 -8.21 2.26
CA ILE A 34 -12.90 -7.79 2.00
C ILE A 34 -12.12 -7.87 3.31
N HIS A 35 -11.05 -8.66 3.32
CA HIS A 35 -10.13 -8.75 4.46
C HIS A 35 -8.85 -7.95 4.18
N PHE A 36 -8.70 -6.83 4.88
CA PHE A 36 -7.45 -6.08 4.90
C PHE A 36 -6.48 -6.72 5.90
N ARG A 37 -5.23 -6.92 5.47
CA ARG A 37 -4.15 -7.44 6.32
C ARG A 37 -2.96 -6.51 6.24
N GLY A 38 -2.35 -6.25 7.38
CA GLY A 38 -1.17 -5.42 7.51
C GLY A 38 -0.72 -5.36 8.95
N ALA A 39 0.45 -4.78 9.17
CA ALA A 39 0.98 -4.48 10.49
C ALA A 39 1.59 -3.07 10.45
N ILE A 40 1.50 -2.34 11.56
CA ILE A 40 2.25 -1.10 11.75
C ILE A 40 3.64 -1.52 12.24
N VAL A 41 4.66 -1.24 11.44
CA VAL A 41 6.07 -1.54 11.75
C VAL A 41 6.81 -0.26 12.11
N GLU A 42 7.96 -0.42 12.76
CA GLU A 42 8.83 0.71 13.06
C GLU A 42 9.40 1.31 11.77
N ALA A 43 9.54 2.64 11.75
CA ALA A 43 10.14 3.34 10.63
C ALA A 43 11.65 3.02 10.53
N PRO A 44 12.24 3.14 9.33
CA PRO A 44 13.69 3.15 9.17
C PRO A 44 14.36 4.18 10.07
N CYS A 45 15.62 3.93 10.42
CA CYS A 45 16.44 4.89 11.14
C CYS A 45 16.75 6.12 10.26
N ASP A 46 16.72 7.30 10.86
CA ASP A 46 17.25 8.51 10.27
C ASP A 46 18.77 8.54 10.37
N VAL A 47 19.43 8.97 9.30
CA VAL A 47 20.90 9.04 9.21
C VAL A 47 21.31 10.49 9.06
N ASN A 48 22.17 10.96 9.96
CA ASN A 48 22.76 12.28 9.91
C ASN A 48 24.28 12.20 10.04
N THR A 49 25.00 13.15 9.43
CA THR A 49 26.46 13.22 9.49
C THR A 49 26.87 14.48 10.23
N GLN A 50 27.58 14.34 11.35
CA GLN A 50 28.08 15.47 12.16
C GLN A 50 29.58 15.33 12.39
N GLN A 51 30.39 16.25 11.88
CA GLN A 51 31.82 16.39 12.23
C GLN A 51 32.60 15.05 12.27
N GLN A 52 32.52 14.23 11.19
CA GLN A 52 33.15 12.90 11.06
C GLN A 52 32.51 11.77 11.89
N GLN A 53 31.35 12.03 12.48
CA GLN A 53 30.50 11.04 13.11
C GLN A 53 29.21 10.85 12.30
N ILE A 54 28.65 9.67 12.41
CA ILE A 54 27.38 9.28 11.82
C ILE A 54 26.42 9.05 12.98
N GLU A 55 25.39 9.87 13.03
CA GLU A 55 24.27 9.74 13.95
C GLU A 55 23.20 8.87 13.30
N LEU A 56 22.82 7.80 14.00
CA LEU A 56 21.69 6.94 13.64
C LEU A 56 20.59 7.14 14.69
N SER A 57 19.45 7.64 14.26
CA SER A 57 18.25 7.81 15.08
C SER A 57 17.23 6.74 14.70
N CYS A 58 17.15 5.69 15.50
CA CYS A 58 16.31 4.52 15.23
C CYS A 58 15.14 4.46 16.21
N MET A 59 13.92 4.19 15.72
CA MET A 59 12.82 3.82 16.60
C MET A 59 12.98 2.36 17.04
N ARG A 60 12.91 2.10 18.35
CA ARG A 60 12.98 0.76 18.94
C ARG A 60 11.98 0.64 20.08
N ASN A 61 11.09 -0.34 19.98
CA ASN A 61 9.95 -0.53 20.88
C ASN A 61 9.15 0.78 21.06
N GLY A 62 8.91 1.51 19.97
CA GLY A 62 8.17 2.78 19.98
C GLY A 62 8.91 3.98 20.60
N THR A 63 10.20 3.84 20.94
CA THR A 63 11.03 4.94 21.45
C THR A 63 12.18 5.24 20.49
N THR A 64 12.39 6.51 20.18
CA THR A 64 13.55 6.94 19.38
C THR A 64 14.84 6.85 20.21
N ARG A 65 15.85 6.19 19.65
CA ARG A 65 17.19 6.06 20.23
C ARG A 65 18.21 6.63 19.25
N ASN A 66 18.94 7.64 19.71
CA ASN A 66 20.02 8.25 18.94
C ASN A 66 21.33 7.59 19.34
N SER A 67 22.15 7.24 18.35
CA SER A 67 23.47 6.64 18.56
C SER A 67 24.47 7.28 17.63
N LEU A 68 25.59 7.72 18.20
CA LEU A 68 26.69 8.35 17.47
C LEU A 68 27.81 7.34 17.25
N TYR A 69 28.25 7.21 16.00
CA TYR A 69 29.33 6.32 15.62
C TYR A 69 30.38 7.07 14.83
N ASN A 70 31.65 6.80 15.09
CA ASN A 70 32.70 7.19 14.15
C ASN A 70 32.68 6.27 12.91
N HIS A 71 33.40 6.65 11.84
CA HIS A 71 33.47 5.87 10.60
C HIS A 71 33.96 4.42 10.80
N GLN A 72 34.84 4.16 11.76
CA GLN A 72 35.36 2.81 12.04
C GLN A 72 34.33 1.94 12.79
N GLN A 73 33.50 2.55 13.64
CA GLN A 73 32.44 1.86 14.37
C GLN A 73 31.26 1.53 13.46
N VAL A 74 30.88 2.45 12.56
CA VAL A 74 29.76 2.23 11.65
C VAL A 74 30.07 1.12 10.64
N THR A 75 31.33 1.02 10.20
CA THR A 75 31.80 -0.02 9.26
C THR A 75 31.75 -1.42 9.88
N ALA A 76 31.92 -1.53 11.20
CA ALA A 76 31.77 -2.78 11.94
C ALA A 76 30.29 -3.18 12.17
N ALA A 77 29.33 -2.32 11.77
CA ALA A 77 27.91 -2.42 12.06
C ALA A 77 27.62 -2.55 13.58
N PRO A 78 27.10 -1.51 14.25
CA PRO A 78 26.81 -1.56 15.68
C PRO A 78 25.80 -2.65 16.05
N GLN A 79 26.00 -3.36 17.17
CA GLN A 79 25.18 -4.52 17.58
C GLN A 79 23.66 -4.20 17.65
N ASN A 80 23.30 -3.02 18.14
CA ASN A 80 21.91 -2.56 18.24
C ASN A 80 21.25 -2.36 16.86
N VAL A 81 22.03 -2.05 15.84
CA VAL A 81 21.59 -1.85 14.46
C VAL A 81 21.62 -3.17 13.68
N GLN A 82 22.63 -4.03 13.89
CA GLN A 82 22.77 -5.36 13.25
C GLN A 82 21.53 -6.27 13.42
N GLN A 83 20.78 -6.06 14.51
CA GLN A 83 19.55 -6.80 14.80
C GLN A 83 18.40 -6.45 13.84
N ILE A 84 18.37 -5.24 13.28
CA ILE A 84 17.27 -4.75 12.41
C ILE A 84 17.72 -4.43 10.99
N ALA A 85 19.01 -4.20 10.78
CA ALA A 85 19.56 -3.84 9.49
C ALA A 85 21.00 -4.34 9.34
N THR A 86 21.42 -4.51 8.09
CA THR A 86 22.79 -4.75 7.70
C THR A 86 23.39 -3.43 7.24
N VAL A 87 24.54 -3.04 7.81
CA VAL A 87 25.22 -1.79 7.48
C VAL A 87 26.52 -2.09 6.74
N LYS A 88 26.69 -1.51 5.56
CA LYS A 88 27.89 -1.66 4.73
C LYS A 88 28.39 -0.29 4.28
N MET A 89 29.67 -0.02 4.51
CA MET A 89 30.32 1.19 4.02
C MET A 89 31.14 0.86 2.78
N HIS A 90 30.92 1.62 1.71
CA HIS A 90 31.69 1.51 0.48
C HIS A 90 32.41 2.83 0.19
N TYR A 91 33.74 2.85 0.32
CA TYR A 91 34.55 4.03 0.00
C TYR A 91 34.64 4.22 -1.52
N LEU A 92 34.46 5.47 -1.96
CA LEU A 92 34.49 5.84 -3.38
C LEU A 92 35.88 6.29 -3.86
N ASN A 93 36.83 6.49 -2.94
CA ASN A 93 38.19 6.90 -3.26
C ASN A 93 39.25 6.33 -2.31
N GLU A 94 40.50 6.32 -2.77
CA GLU A 94 41.65 5.79 -2.02
C GLU A 94 41.93 6.58 -0.74
N GLN A 95 41.68 7.89 -0.74
CA GLN A 95 41.84 8.77 0.42
C GLN A 95 40.76 8.53 1.50
N LYS A 96 39.75 7.69 1.23
CA LYS A 96 38.67 7.31 2.16
C LYS A 96 37.90 8.48 2.78
N ASN A 97 37.82 9.61 2.07
CA ASN A 97 37.05 10.78 2.52
C ASN A 97 35.65 10.85 1.90
N MET A 98 35.33 9.94 0.96
CA MET A 98 34.02 9.84 0.34
C MET A 98 33.54 8.39 0.38
N ALA A 99 32.30 8.16 0.80
CA ALA A 99 31.74 6.83 0.93
C ALA A 99 30.22 6.81 0.79
N ILE A 100 29.69 5.65 0.42
CA ILE A 100 28.27 5.30 0.44
C ILE A 100 28.03 4.41 1.65
N LEU A 101 27.08 4.80 2.51
CA LEU A 101 26.59 3.98 3.61
C LEU A 101 25.30 3.29 3.20
N ASN A 102 25.39 1.99 2.90
CA ASN A 102 24.23 1.16 2.59
C ASN A 102 23.66 0.56 3.87
N ILE A 103 22.37 0.82 4.13
CA ILE A 103 21.63 0.27 5.27
C ILE A 103 20.45 -0.55 4.71
N GLU A 104 20.51 -1.87 4.92
CA GLU A 104 19.53 -2.82 4.41
C GLU A 104 18.73 -3.41 5.57
N TYR A 105 17.45 -3.05 5.68
CA TYR A 105 16.56 -3.48 6.77
C TYR A 105 16.08 -4.92 6.56
N LYS A 106 15.90 -5.66 7.66
CA LYS A 106 15.44 -7.06 7.69
C LYS A 106 13.92 -7.17 7.81
#